data_AF-A0A1I4VQK0-F1
#
_entry.id   AF-A0A1I4VQK0-F1
#
_cell.length_a   1.000
_cell.length_b   1.000
_cell.length_c   1.000
_cell.angle_alpha   90.00
_cell.angle_beta   90.00
_cell.angle_gamma   90.00
#
_symmetry.space_group_name_H-M   'P 1'
#
loop_
_entity.id
_entity.type
_entity.pdbx_description
1 polymer ?
#
loop_
_entity_poly.entity_id
_entity_poly.type
_entity_poly.pdbx_seq_one_letter_code
_entity_poly.pdbx_strand_id
1 'polypeptide(L)'
;MDTSLIRRLLAGVLAGLLAGAVQADVPEWSRLNAQQKGVLAPLAAQWGQMSPHARERMLELADRYPNMNPEQQARVRDRLTRWSQLNPEERQRMRENYRRFRELPPEERQKAVERFREQRRQMRGQGQKPHGEH
;
A
#
# COMPACT_ATOMS: atom_id res chain seq x y z
N MET A 1 -28.78 3.05 2.32
CA MET A 1 -27.75 2.38 3.14
C MET A 1 -26.47 2.33 2.31
N ASP A 2 -25.52 3.18 2.69
CA ASP A 2 -24.42 3.69 1.87
C ASP A 2 -23.41 2.65 1.36
N THR A 3 -23.44 2.40 0.06
CA THR A 3 -22.48 1.57 -0.71
C THR A 3 -21.13 2.26 -0.98
N SER A 4 -20.79 3.30 -0.23
CA SER A 4 -19.66 4.20 -0.52
C SER A 4 -18.34 3.83 0.17
N LEU A 5 -18.26 2.70 0.88
CA LEU A 5 -17.07 2.36 1.68
C LEU A 5 -16.08 1.36 1.05
N ILE A 6 -16.31 0.85 -0.17
CA ILE A 6 -15.40 -0.12 -0.81
C ILE A 6 -14.65 0.48 -2.02
N ARG A 7 -14.88 1.77 -2.34
CA ARG A 7 -14.36 2.39 -3.58
C ARG A 7 -13.17 3.35 -3.40
N ARG A 8 -12.60 3.50 -2.21
CA ARG A 8 -11.35 4.25 -2.01
C ARG A 8 -10.42 3.40 -1.17
N LEU A 9 -9.14 3.38 -1.55
CA LEU A 9 -7.93 2.98 -0.80
C LEU A 9 -6.90 2.26 -1.68
N LEU A 10 -6.72 2.74 -2.92
CA LEU A 10 -5.50 2.53 -3.67
C LEU A 10 -5.18 3.86 -4.35
N ALA A 11 -4.43 4.73 -3.68
CA ALA A 11 -3.71 5.85 -4.30
C ALA A 11 -2.91 6.68 -3.28
N GLY A 12 -1.58 6.64 -3.37
CA GLY A 12 -0.64 7.62 -2.82
C GLY A 12 -0.43 7.56 -1.31
N VAL A 13 0.79 7.65 -0.77
CA VAL A 13 1.80 8.67 -1.08
C VAL A 13 3.22 8.16 -0.75
N LEU A 14 4.14 8.29 -1.71
CA LEU A 14 5.57 8.50 -1.44
C LEU A 14 5.75 9.85 -0.74
N ALA A 15 6.20 9.85 0.52
CA ALA A 15 6.91 10.97 1.15
C ALA A 15 7.56 10.50 2.46
N GLY A 16 8.88 10.60 2.57
CA GLY A 16 9.64 10.34 3.79
C GLY A 16 11.11 10.68 3.59
N LEU A 17 11.46 11.94 3.85
CA LEU A 17 12.81 12.47 3.83
C LEU A 17 13.74 11.79 4.86
N LEU A 18 15.03 11.89 4.58
CA LEU A 18 16.16 11.57 5.48
C LEU A 18 16.08 12.37 6.79
N ALA A 19 15.85 11.70 7.92
CA ALA A 19 16.37 12.04 9.26
C ALA A 19 15.90 10.99 10.28
N GLY A 20 16.79 10.09 10.71
CA GLY A 20 16.54 9.12 11.78
C GLY A 20 15.53 8.02 11.41
N ALA A 21 15.99 6.77 11.39
CA ALA A 21 15.07 5.64 11.40
C ALA A 21 14.35 5.61 12.77
N VAL A 22 13.33 6.44 12.95
CA VAL A 22 12.17 6.00 13.72
C VAL A 22 11.62 4.86 12.88
N GLN A 23 12.10 3.65 13.16
CA GLN A 23 11.42 2.46 12.72
C GLN A 23 10.02 2.61 13.30
N ALA A 24 9.06 2.98 12.46
CA ALA A 24 7.66 2.84 12.80
C ALA A 24 7.54 1.42 13.38
N ASP A 25 7.17 1.34 14.67
CA ASP A 25 7.19 0.14 15.52
C ASP A 25 6.09 -0.84 15.08
N VAL A 26 6.03 -1.12 13.78
CA VAL A 26 5.07 -2.05 13.21
C VAL A 26 5.65 -3.44 13.41
N PRO A 27 4.92 -4.35 14.08
CA PRO A 27 5.46 -5.65 14.46
C PRO A 27 5.95 -6.43 13.24
N GLU A 28 7.15 -6.99 13.37
CA GLU A 28 7.67 -8.01 12.46
C GLU A 28 6.70 -9.20 12.41
N TRP A 29 6.70 -9.93 11.29
CA TRP A 29 5.75 -11.03 11.05
C TRP A 29 5.71 -12.03 12.23
N SER A 30 6.86 -12.28 12.86
CA SER A 30 6.99 -13.15 14.03
C SER A 30 6.22 -12.66 15.26
N ARG A 31 6.06 -11.35 15.44
CA ARG A 31 5.38 -10.71 16.59
C ARG A 31 3.86 -10.62 16.41
N LEU A 32 3.33 -10.91 15.23
CA LEU A 32 1.89 -10.94 15.00
C LEU A 32 1.22 -12.07 15.80
N ASN A 33 -0.01 -11.82 16.26
CA ASN A 33 -0.79 -12.84 16.95
C ASN A 33 -1.31 -13.91 15.97
N ALA A 34 -1.83 -15.03 16.50
CA ALA A 34 -2.27 -16.17 15.68
C ALA A 34 -3.40 -15.80 14.70
N GLN A 35 -4.32 -14.91 15.11
CA GLN A 35 -5.43 -14.47 14.28
C GLN A 35 -4.93 -13.60 13.11
N GLN A 36 -4.07 -12.63 13.39
CA GLN A 36 -3.47 -11.75 12.38
C GLN A 36 -2.66 -12.56 11.37
N LYS A 37 -1.84 -13.51 11.85
CA LYS A 37 -1.09 -14.44 10.99
C LYS A 37 -2.00 -15.27 10.11
N GLY A 38 -3.14 -15.73 10.62
CA GLY A 38 -4.11 -16.53 9.88
C GLY A 38 -4.73 -15.74 8.72
N VAL A 39 -5.19 -14.51 8.97
CA VAL A 39 -5.81 -13.67 7.94
C VAL A 39 -4.77 -13.20 6.91
N LEU A 40 -3.59 -12.80 7.38
CA LEU A 40 -2.55 -12.20 6.54
C LEU A 40 -1.57 -13.23 5.95
N ALA A 41 -1.81 -14.53 6.12
CA ALA A 41 -0.94 -15.60 5.64
C ALA A 41 -0.52 -15.46 4.16
N PRO A 42 -1.41 -15.05 3.22
CA PRO A 42 -1.00 -14.83 1.82
C PRO A 42 0.09 -13.77 1.65
N LEU A 43 0.20 -12.81 2.57
CA LEU A 43 1.17 -11.73 2.53
C LEU A 43 2.45 -12.02 3.31
N ALA A 44 2.58 -13.18 3.96
CA ALA A 44 3.68 -13.50 4.86
C ALA A 44 5.07 -13.29 4.22
N ALA A 45 5.27 -13.82 3.01
CA ALA A 45 6.53 -13.69 2.27
C ALA A 45 6.90 -12.25 1.90
N GLN A 46 5.90 -11.37 1.84
CA GLN A 46 6.02 -9.99 1.39
C GLN A 46 5.99 -9.00 2.56
N TRP A 47 5.61 -9.45 3.76
CA TRP A 47 5.38 -8.62 4.94
C TRP A 47 6.55 -7.69 5.25
N GLY A 48 7.78 -8.23 5.33
CA GLY A 48 8.99 -7.45 5.61
C GLY A 48 9.38 -6.46 4.51
N GLN A 49 8.77 -6.57 3.32
CA GLN A 49 9.02 -5.71 2.18
C GLN A 49 7.92 -4.65 1.99
N MET A 50 6.84 -4.72 2.78
CA MET A 50 5.76 -3.72 2.78
C MET A 50 6.21 -2.48 3.54
N SER A 51 5.76 -1.30 3.10
CA SER A 51 5.99 -0.06 3.86
C SER A 51 5.29 -0.13 5.22
N PRO A 52 5.78 0.60 6.25
CA PRO A 52 5.15 0.58 7.57
C PRO A 52 3.65 0.92 7.55
N HIS A 53 3.26 1.93 6.77
CA HIS A 53 1.85 2.29 6.62
C HIS A 53 1.03 1.17 5.95
N ALA A 54 1.57 0.47 4.95
CA ALA A 54 0.88 -0.65 4.34
C ALA A 54 0.68 -1.82 5.33
N ARG A 55 1.68 -2.08 6.18
CA ARG A 55 1.58 -3.09 7.25
C ARG A 55 0.52 -2.70 8.28
N GLU A 56 0.51 -1.46 8.76
CA GLU A 56 -0.50 -0.93 9.68
C GLU A 56 -1.93 -1.13 9.14
N ARG A 57 -2.19 -0.76 7.88
CA ARG A 57 -3.49 -0.96 7.23
C ARG A 57 -3.91 -2.43 7.15
N MET A 58 -2.95 -3.35 7.02
CA MET A 58 -3.24 -4.78 7.01
C MET A 58 -3.53 -5.33 8.41
N LEU A 59 -2.88 -4.80 9.45
CA LEU A 59 -3.20 -5.13 10.83
C LEU A 59 -4.61 -4.67 11.18
N GLU A 60 -4.98 -3.43 10.83
CA GLU A 60 -6.35 -2.94 11.02
C GLU A 60 -7.39 -3.83 10.31
N LEU A 61 -7.08 -4.31 9.11
CA LEU A 61 -7.94 -5.22 8.37
C LEU A 61 -8.07 -6.56 9.07
N ALA A 62 -6.95 -7.12 9.54
CA ALA A 62 -6.92 -8.38 10.26
C ALA A 62 -7.70 -8.31 11.57
N ASP A 63 -7.56 -7.21 12.33
CA ASP A 63 -8.28 -7.01 13.60
C ASP A 63 -9.80 -6.93 13.39
N ARG A 64 -10.25 -6.38 12.26
CA ARG A 64 -11.68 -6.27 11.91
C ARG A 64 -12.25 -7.53 11.27
N TYR A 65 -11.42 -8.40 10.73
CA TYR A 65 -11.83 -9.58 9.96
C TYR A 65 -12.81 -10.51 10.69
N PRO A 66 -12.64 -10.83 11.99
CA PRO A 66 -13.57 -11.70 12.71
C PRO A 66 -14.98 -11.11 12.83
N ASN A 67 -15.09 -9.77 12.82
CA ASN A 67 -16.36 -9.06 12.93
C ASN A 67 -17.06 -8.83 11.57
N MET A 68 -16.45 -9.28 10.47
CA MET A 68 -17.02 -9.20 9.13
C MET A 68 -17.99 -10.35 8.87
N ASN A 69 -18.99 -10.10 8.03
CA ASN A 69 -19.87 -11.17 7.56
C ASN A 69 -19.15 -12.12 6.57
N PRO A 70 -19.68 -13.32 6.30
CA PRO A 70 -19.00 -14.32 5.46
C PRO A 70 -18.66 -13.84 4.05
N GLU A 71 -19.51 -13.02 3.45
CA GLU A 71 -19.29 -12.46 2.10
C GLU A 71 -18.13 -11.45 2.09
N GLN A 72 -18.06 -10.59 3.13
CA GLN A 72 -16.96 -9.65 3.32
C GLN A 72 -15.64 -10.39 3.58
N GLN A 73 -15.66 -11.44 4.41
CA GLN A 73 -14.48 -12.28 4.66
C GLN A 73 -13.98 -12.94 3.36
N ALA A 74 -14.90 -13.47 2.54
CA ALA A 74 -14.55 -14.05 1.25
C ALA A 74 -13.87 -13.03 0.32
N ARG A 75 -14.40 -11.80 0.25
CA ARG A 75 -13.79 -10.71 -0.54
C ARG A 75 -12.41 -10.31 -0.02
N VAL A 76 -12.22 -10.28 1.30
CA VAL A 76 -10.91 -9.96 1.88
C VAL A 76 -9.90 -11.04 1.52
N ARG A 77 -10.25 -12.32 1.69
CA ARG A 77 -9.37 -13.44 1.34
C ARG A 77 -8.95 -13.39 -0.13
N ASP A 78 -9.92 -13.21 -1.03
CA ASP A 78 -9.66 -13.11 -2.46
C ASP A 78 -8.73 -11.93 -2.82
N ARG A 79 -8.96 -10.76 -2.21
CA ARG A 79 -8.09 -9.60 -2.40
C ARG A 79 -6.67 -9.84 -1.88
N LEU A 80 -6.52 -10.47 -0.71
CA LEU A 80 -5.19 -10.78 -0.14
C LEU A 80 -4.43 -11.76 -1.03
N THR A 81 -5.11 -12.77 -1.60
CA THR A 81 -4.51 -13.71 -2.55
C THR A 81 -4.09 -13.03 -3.85
N ARG A 82 -4.94 -12.17 -4.42
CA ARG A 82 -4.55 -11.40 -5.63
C ARG A 82 -3.38 -10.47 -5.35
N TRP A 83 -3.40 -9.82 -4.18
CA TRP A 83 -2.35 -8.88 -3.83
C TRP A 83 -1.00 -9.55 -3.57
N SER A 84 -0.98 -10.78 -3.03
CA SER A 84 0.25 -11.54 -2.85
C SER A 84 0.91 -11.91 -4.19
N GLN A 85 0.13 -12.04 -5.25
CA GLN A 85 0.64 -12.34 -6.60
C GLN A 85 1.22 -11.11 -7.31
N LEU A 86 0.74 -9.91 -7.00
CA LEU A 86 1.06 -8.69 -7.76
C LEU A 86 2.31 -7.93 -7.27
N ASN A 87 2.80 -8.18 -6.05
CA ASN A 87 3.62 -7.19 -5.36
C ASN A 87 5.18 -7.32 -5.35
N PRO A 88 5.88 -8.20 -6.08
CA PRO A 88 7.36 -8.20 -6.07
C PRO A 88 7.96 -7.15 -7.02
N GLU A 89 7.43 -7.03 -8.23
CA GLU A 89 8.00 -6.17 -9.28
C GLU A 89 7.74 -4.69 -9.05
N GLU A 90 6.54 -4.33 -8.59
CA GLU A 90 6.15 -2.94 -8.38
C GLU A 90 7.04 -2.27 -7.32
N ARG A 91 7.44 -3.04 -6.30
CA ARG A 91 8.40 -2.58 -5.28
C ARG A 91 9.83 -2.44 -5.82
N GLN A 92 10.27 -3.31 -6.72
CA GLN A 92 11.56 -3.14 -7.39
C GLN A 92 11.57 -1.88 -8.27
N ARG A 93 10.49 -1.66 -9.03
CA ARG A 93 10.31 -0.45 -9.84
C ARG A 93 10.28 0.81 -8.98
N MET A 94 9.61 0.81 -7.83
CA MET A 94 9.58 1.98 -6.94
C MET A 94 10.95 2.29 -6.34
N ARG A 95 11.73 1.27 -5.94
CA ARG A 95 13.12 1.47 -5.48
C ARG A 95 14.00 2.06 -6.58
N GLU A 96 13.88 1.55 -7.80
CA GLU A 96 14.64 2.03 -8.94
C GLU A 96 14.23 3.47 -9.32
N ASN A 97 12.93 3.76 -9.39
CA ASN A 97 12.40 5.09 -9.63
C ASN A 97 12.87 6.09 -8.56
N TYR A 98 12.88 5.69 -7.29
CA TYR A 98 13.39 6.51 -6.20
C TYR A 98 14.90 6.77 -6.33
N ARG A 99 15.68 5.75 -6.67
CA ARG A 99 17.12 5.89 -6.91
C ARG A 99 17.38 6.90 -8.04
N ARG A 100 16.72 6.73 -9.19
CA ARG A 100 16.82 7.65 -10.33
C ARG A 100 16.39 9.07 -9.94
N PHE A 101 15.28 9.21 -9.20
CA PHE A 101 14.81 10.52 -8.72
C PHE A 101 15.82 11.21 -7.80
N ARG A 102 16.50 10.46 -6.92
CA ARG A 102 17.54 10.98 -6.02
C ARG A 102 18.83 11.34 -6.76
N GLU A 103 19.04 10.83 -7.97
CA GLU A 103 20.19 11.15 -8.82
C GLU A 103 19.93 12.42 -9.68
N LEU A 104 18.67 12.87 -9.81
CA LEU A 104 18.34 14.07 -10.58
C LEU A 104 18.90 15.37 -9.93
N PRO A 105 19.25 16.40 -10.73
CA PRO A 105 19.52 17.74 -10.23
C PRO A 105 18.31 18.36 -9.50
N PRO A 106 18.51 19.30 -8.57
CA PRO A 106 17.43 19.92 -7.79
C PRO A 106 16.32 20.52 -8.65
N GLU A 107 16.65 21.21 -9.74
CA GLU A 107 15.68 21.82 -10.64
C GLU A 107 14.80 20.77 -11.34
N GLU A 108 15.37 19.62 -11.69
CA GLU A 108 14.63 18.53 -12.33
C GLU A 108 13.73 17.78 -11.35
N ARG A 109 14.15 17.62 -10.10
CA ARG A 109 13.30 17.06 -9.05
C ARG A 109 12.05 17.91 -8.83
N GLN A 110 12.18 19.23 -8.82
CA GLN A 110 11.04 20.13 -8.66
C GLN A 110 10.03 19.96 -9.80
N LYS A 111 10.51 19.95 -11.05
CA LYS A 111 9.66 19.70 -12.23
C LYS A 111 8.97 18.33 -12.17
N ALA A 112 9.68 17.29 -11.75
CA ALA A 112 9.09 15.95 -11.59
C ALA A 112 7.99 15.92 -10.52
N VAL A 113 8.19 16.61 -9.39
CA VAL A 113 7.20 16.72 -8.32
C VAL A 113 5.97 17.51 -8.77
N GLU A 114 6.15 18.60 -9.52
CA GLU A 114 5.06 19.42 -10.05
C GLU A 114 4.19 18.64 -11.03
N ARG A 115 4.81 17.96 -12.01
CA ARG A 115 4.11 17.09 -12.97
C ARG A 115 3.30 16.00 -12.26
N PHE A 116 3.88 15.37 -11.26
CA PHE A 116 3.20 14.35 -10.48
C PHE A 116 2.01 14.92 -9.68
N ARG A 117 2.14 16.13 -9.12
CA ARG A 117 1.04 16.82 -8.42
C ARG A 117 -0.09 17.20 -9.39
N GLU A 118 0.23 17.66 -10.59
CA GLU A 118 -0.75 17.97 -11.65
C GLU A 118 -1.50 16.74 -12.10
N GLN A 119 -0.78 15.67 -12.43
CA GLN A 119 -1.39 14.40 -12.82
C GLN A 119 -2.33 13.87 -11.73
N ARG A 120 -1.92 13.95 -10.45
CA ARG A 120 -2.77 13.54 -9.32
C ARG A 120 -4.00 14.44 -9.17
N ARG A 121 -3.89 15.75 -9.43
CA ARG A 121 -5.03 16.67 -9.42
C ARG A 121 -6.02 16.34 -10.53
N GLN A 122 -5.53 16.05 -11.73
CA GLN A 122 -6.35 15.65 -12.87
C GLN A 122 -7.09 14.33 -12.61
N MET A 123 -6.40 13.32 -12.07
CA MET A 123 -7.00 12.04 -11.65
C MET A 123 -7.99 12.17 -10.48
N ARG A 124 -7.95 13.26 -9.69
CA ARG A 124 -8.95 13.53 -8.65
C ARG A 124 -10.16 14.31 -9.17
N GLY A 125 -10.00 15.07 -10.25
CA GLY A 125 -11.09 15.80 -10.92
C GLY A 125 -11.92 14.92 -11.85
N GLN A 126 -11.31 13.89 -12.44
CA GLN A 126 -12.02 12.84 -13.18
C GLN A 126 -12.24 11.66 -12.24
N GLY A 127 -13.49 11.27 -11.96
CA GLY A 127 -13.82 10.23 -10.97
C GLY A 127 -13.39 8.80 -11.36
N GLN A 128 -12.11 8.55 -11.57
CA GLN A 128 -11.55 7.23 -11.90
C GLN A 128 -10.45 6.83 -10.91
N LYS A 129 -10.64 5.62 -10.37
CA LYS A 129 -9.71 4.93 -9.49
C LYS A 129 -8.52 4.45 -10.31
N PRO A 130 -7.28 4.55 -9.83
CA PRO A 130 -6.17 3.91 -10.52
C PRO A 130 -6.33 2.37 -10.43
N HIS A 131 -6.52 1.79 -11.60
CA HIS A 131 -6.68 0.38 -11.89
C HIS A 131 -5.27 -0.19 -12.04
N GLY A 132 -4.78 -0.88 -11.00
CA GLY A 132 -3.74 -1.88 -11.18
C GLY A 132 -4.41 -3.14 -11.67
N GLU A 133 -4.63 -3.23 -12.99
CA GLU A 133 -5.04 -4.46 -13.67
C GLU A 133 -4.18 -4.61 -14.92
N HIS A 134 -3.29 -5.59 -14.89
CA HIS A 134 -3.03 -6.57 -15.93
C HIS A 134 -2.60 -7.86 -15.24
#